data_AF-A0A924AYU9-F1
#
_entry.id   AF-A0A924AYU9-F1
#
_cell.length_a   1.000
_cell.length_b   1.000
_cell.length_c   1.000
_cell.angle_alpha   90.00
_cell.angle_beta   90.00
_cell.angle_gamma   90.00
#
_symmetry.space_group_name_H-M   'P 1'
#
loop_
_entity.id
_entity.type
_entity.pdbx_description
1 polymer ?
#
loop_
_entity_poly.entity_id
_entity_poly.type
_entity_poly.pdbx_seq_one_letter_code
_entity_poly.pdbx_strand_id
1 'polypeptide(L)'
;YAEALKIGIINRPNDFLNLEKKNSSLIKALPALIAGKYDIVKKDPQEKRGLRKLLNFGHTVGHVFESIHQMPHGQAVFFGMLFSLRYSLKKKYITWDKFQFITDKLFSIGTHMTYQEALRMSMIDVRQHLLQDKKMTSHNRVDFIFVRSLGKTFLKPVTIDEIIKELLRQQREL
;
A
#
# COMPACT_ATOMS: atom_id res chain seq x y z
N TYR A 1 5.98 -1.87 -11.73
CA TYR A 1 5.55 -0.50 -11.38
C TYR A 1 5.09 -0.34 -9.93
N ALA A 2 4.25 -1.20 -9.36
CA ALA A 2 3.71 -0.96 -8.00
C ALA A 2 4.78 -0.80 -6.91
N GLU A 3 5.81 -1.64 -6.89
CA GLU A 3 6.95 -1.49 -5.97
C GLU A 3 7.70 -0.16 -6.16
N ALA A 4 7.83 0.30 -7.41
CA ALA A 4 8.41 1.60 -7.72
C ALA A 4 7.55 2.76 -7.19
N LEU A 5 6.22 2.71 -7.45
CA LEU A 5 5.26 3.68 -6.92
C LEU A 5 5.25 3.69 -5.39
N LYS A 6 5.35 2.52 -4.76
CA LYS A 6 5.42 2.34 -3.31
C LYS A 6 6.61 3.09 -2.72
N ILE A 7 7.81 2.86 -3.24
CA ILE A 7 9.01 3.57 -2.79
C ILE A 7 8.88 5.08 -3.06
N GLY A 8 8.35 5.44 -4.23
CA GLY A 8 8.02 6.80 -4.60
C GLY A 8 7.18 7.52 -3.53
N ILE A 9 6.09 6.89 -3.10
CA ILE A 9 5.20 7.41 -2.08
C ILE A 9 5.87 7.48 -0.70
N ILE A 10 6.69 6.47 -0.35
CA ILE A 10 7.33 6.41 0.97
C ILE A 10 8.42 7.48 1.12
N ASN A 11 9.37 7.59 0.19
CA ASN A 11 10.54 8.45 0.36
C ASN A 11 11.20 8.94 -0.93
N ARG A 12 10.53 8.83 -2.08
CA ARG A 12 11.03 9.29 -3.39
C ARG A 12 9.95 10.06 -4.17
N PRO A 13 9.46 11.19 -3.62
CA PRO A 13 8.34 11.93 -4.20
C PRO A 13 8.59 12.38 -5.64
N ASN A 14 9.79 12.88 -5.96
CA ASN A 14 10.10 13.34 -7.32
C ASN A 14 10.09 12.18 -8.33
N ASP A 15 10.64 11.02 -7.95
CA ASP A 15 10.60 9.82 -8.80
C ASP A 15 9.17 9.31 -8.99
N PHE A 16 8.33 9.39 -7.96
CA PHE A 16 6.89 9.08 -8.08
C PHE A 16 6.21 9.98 -9.12
N LEU A 17 6.45 11.29 -9.07
CA LEU A 17 5.84 12.26 -9.97
C LEU A 17 6.28 12.08 -11.42
N ASN A 18 7.55 11.75 -11.63
CA ASN A 18 8.15 11.62 -12.96
C ASN A 18 7.94 10.23 -13.58
N LEU A 19 7.42 9.25 -12.82
CA LEU A 19 7.21 7.90 -13.34
C LEU A 19 6.04 7.88 -14.33
N GLU A 20 6.27 7.38 -15.54
CA GLU A 20 5.26 7.18 -16.58
C GLU A 20 5.05 5.69 -16.85
N LYS A 21 3.92 5.34 -17.48
CA LYS A 21 3.62 3.97 -17.94
C LYS A 21 4.44 3.59 -19.19
N LYS A 22 5.77 3.65 -19.07
CA LYS A 22 6.73 3.35 -20.13
C LYS A 22 7.97 2.70 -19.53
N ASN A 23 8.42 1.59 -20.11
CA ASN A 23 9.56 0.83 -19.57
C ASN A 23 10.82 1.69 -19.44
N SER A 24 11.06 2.60 -20.38
CA SER A 24 12.18 3.56 -20.33
C SER A 24 12.10 4.50 -19.13
N SER A 25 10.90 4.94 -18.74
CA SER A 25 10.71 5.76 -17.53
C SER A 25 11.03 4.96 -16.27
N LEU A 26 10.57 3.71 -16.18
CA LEU A 26 10.88 2.83 -15.05
C LEU A 26 12.38 2.54 -14.92
N ILE A 27 13.04 2.21 -16.04
CA ILE A 27 14.49 1.93 -16.05
C ILE A 27 15.28 3.15 -15.59
N LYS A 28 14.91 4.36 -16.03
CA LYS A 28 15.55 5.61 -15.61
C LYS A 28 15.37 5.89 -14.11
N ALA A 29 14.20 5.61 -13.55
CA ALA A 29 13.91 5.82 -12.13
C ALA A 29 14.51 4.74 -11.21
N LEU A 30 14.84 3.56 -11.76
CA LEU A 30 15.21 2.39 -10.97
C LEU A 30 16.38 2.62 -10.00
N PRO A 31 17.51 3.29 -10.38
CA PRO A 31 18.61 3.54 -9.45
C PRO A 31 18.17 4.36 -8.22
N ALA A 32 17.38 5.41 -8.42
CA ALA A 32 16.90 6.28 -7.36
C ALA A 32 15.93 5.55 -6.40
N LEU A 33 15.09 4.67 -6.96
CA LEU A 33 14.15 3.84 -6.20
C LEU A 33 14.87 2.74 -5.39
N ILE A 34 15.89 2.10 -5.97
CA ILE A 34 16.75 1.16 -5.24
C ILE A 34 17.44 1.87 -4.08
N ALA A 35 18.01 3.06 -4.33
CA ALA A 35 18.59 3.88 -3.27
C ALA A 35 17.56 4.25 -2.20
N GLY A 36 16.32 4.55 -2.59
CA GLY A 36 15.22 4.83 -1.64
C GLY A 36 14.91 3.66 -0.71
N LYS A 37 14.85 2.43 -1.25
CA LYS A 37 14.72 1.23 -0.43
C LYS A 37 15.94 1.04 0.48
N TYR A 38 17.14 1.22 -0.05
CA TYR A 38 18.38 1.07 0.70
C TYR A 38 18.47 2.05 1.87
N ASP A 39 18.09 3.32 1.70
CA ASP A 39 18.08 4.33 2.77
C ASP A 39 17.21 3.91 3.96
N ILE A 40 16.08 3.25 3.71
CA ILE A 40 15.19 2.74 4.76
C ILE A 40 15.85 1.55 5.46
N VAL A 41 16.36 0.58 4.69
CA VAL A 41 17.01 -0.62 5.24
C VAL A 41 18.25 -0.27 6.05
N LYS A 42 19.09 0.66 5.56
CA LYS A 42 20.32 1.09 6.25
C LYS A 42 20.03 1.71 7.62
N LYS A 43 18.90 2.41 7.77
CA LYS A 43 18.50 3.05 9.04
C LYS A 43 17.97 2.05 10.08
N ASP A 44 17.50 0.88 9.65
CA ASP A 44 16.97 -0.17 10.52
C ASP A 44 17.20 -1.58 9.95
N PRO A 45 18.46 -2.06 9.82
CA PRO A 45 18.76 -3.29 9.09
C PRO A 45 18.13 -4.54 9.71
N GLN A 46 18.08 -4.56 11.05
CA GLN A 46 17.53 -5.64 11.87
C GLN A 46 16.05 -5.46 12.22
N GLU A 47 15.37 -4.43 11.67
CA GLU A 47 13.97 -4.11 11.96
C GLU A 47 13.65 -3.90 13.46
N LYS A 48 14.64 -3.48 14.26
CA LYS A 48 14.47 -3.27 15.71
C LYS A 48 13.66 -2.02 16.03
N ARG A 49 13.69 -1.02 15.14
CA ARG A 49 12.99 0.27 15.31
C ARG A 49 11.64 0.30 14.60
N GLY A 50 11.32 -0.74 13.84
CA GLY A 50 10.12 -0.84 13.01
C GLY A 50 10.16 0.04 11.74
N LEU A 51 11.20 0.82 11.49
CA LEU A 51 11.27 1.73 10.34
C LEU A 51 11.22 0.94 9.02
N ARG A 52 11.88 -0.22 8.97
CA ARG A 52 11.87 -1.10 7.79
C ARG A 52 10.47 -1.59 7.42
N LYS A 53 9.54 -1.64 8.39
CA LYS A 53 8.14 -2.01 8.15
C LYS A 53 7.40 -1.03 7.24
N LEU A 54 7.87 0.21 7.06
CA LEU A 54 7.29 1.15 6.09
C LEU A 54 7.31 0.59 4.65
N LEU A 55 8.27 -0.27 4.32
CA LEU A 55 8.34 -0.96 3.03
C LEU A 55 7.16 -1.92 2.78
N ASN A 56 6.39 -2.24 3.83
CA ASN A 56 5.18 -3.04 3.75
C ASN A 56 3.94 -2.20 3.39
N PHE A 57 4.09 -0.93 3.00
CA PHE A 57 2.99 -0.12 2.49
C PHE A 57 2.22 -0.86 1.40
N GLY A 58 0.90 -0.97 1.57
CA GLY A 58 0.01 -1.70 0.68
C GLY A 58 0.07 -3.23 0.75
N HIS A 59 0.95 -3.84 1.55
CA HIS A 59 1.11 -5.31 1.55
C HIS A 59 0.07 -6.03 2.41
N THR A 60 -0.39 -5.45 3.52
CA THR A 60 -1.34 -6.12 4.43
C THR A 60 -2.61 -6.57 3.71
N VAL A 61 -3.25 -5.67 2.97
CA VAL A 61 -4.43 -6.02 2.16
C VAL A 61 -4.01 -6.50 0.77
N GLY A 62 -2.82 -6.11 0.30
CA GLY A 62 -2.26 -6.63 -0.95
C GLY A 62 -2.15 -8.16 -0.96
N HIS A 63 -1.60 -8.79 0.08
CA HIS A 63 -1.53 -10.25 0.16
C HIS A 63 -2.91 -10.92 0.16
N VAL A 64 -3.93 -10.27 0.72
CA VAL A 64 -5.32 -10.76 0.66
C VAL A 64 -5.82 -10.73 -0.79
N PHE A 65 -5.64 -9.62 -1.50
CA PHE A 65 -6.00 -9.53 -2.92
C PHE A 65 -5.25 -10.55 -3.79
N GLU A 66 -3.94 -10.71 -3.54
CA GLU A 66 -3.10 -11.69 -4.23
C GLU A 66 -3.62 -13.11 -4.03
N SER A 67 -3.93 -13.49 -2.78
CA SER A 67 -4.35 -14.85 -2.43
C SER A 67 -5.74 -15.18 -2.98
N ILE A 68 -6.70 -14.26 -2.84
CA ILE A 68 -8.10 -14.51 -3.22
C ILE A 68 -8.28 -14.48 -4.74
N HIS A 69 -7.69 -13.49 -5.41
CA HIS A 69 -7.86 -13.31 -6.86
C HIS A 69 -6.78 -13.99 -7.70
N GLN A 70 -5.76 -14.58 -7.07
CA GLN A 70 -4.58 -15.13 -7.74
C GLN A 70 -3.94 -14.13 -8.71
N MET A 71 -4.01 -12.83 -8.36
CA MET A 71 -3.52 -11.76 -9.21
C MET A 71 -2.01 -11.55 -9.03
N PRO A 72 -1.30 -11.00 -10.03
CA PRO A 72 0.14 -10.74 -9.88
C PRO A 72 0.44 -9.82 -8.69
N HIS A 73 1.50 -10.14 -7.92
CA HIS A 73 1.95 -9.38 -6.73
C HIS A 73 1.89 -7.86 -6.92
N GLY A 74 2.43 -7.36 -8.04
CA GLY A 74 2.43 -5.93 -8.33
C GLY A 74 1.02 -5.32 -8.39
N GLN A 75 0.06 -6.02 -8.96
CA GLN A 75 -1.33 -5.57 -9.01
C GLN A 75 -1.99 -5.62 -7.62
N ALA A 76 -1.70 -6.66 -6.84
CA ALA A 76 -2.21 -6.81 -5.49
C ALA A 76 -1.71 -5.69 -4.56
N VAL A 77 -0.40 -5.41 -4.58
CA VAL A 77 0.20 -4.29 -3.83
C VAL A 77 -0.36 -2.94 -4.28
N PHE A 78 -0.62 -2.76 -5.57
CA PHE A 78 -1.26 -1.55 -6.08
C PHE A 78 -2.64 -1.30 -5.42
N PHE A 79 -3.51 -2.31 -5.40
CA PHE A 79 -4.82 -2.20 -4.74
C PHE A 79 -4.70 -2.08 -3.22
N GLY A 80 -3.71 -2.73 -2.61
CA GLY A 80 -3.44 -2.55 -1.19
C GLY A 80 -2.96 -1.12 -0.85
N MET A 81 -2.21 -0.45 -1.73
CA MET A 81 -1.87 0.97 -1.58
C MET A 81 -3.12 1.86 -1.68
N LEU A 82 -4.02 1.58 -2.64
CA LEU A 82 -5.30 2.30 -2.75
C LEU A 82 -6.16 2.13 -1.49
N PHE A 83 -6.27 0.90 -0.97
CA PHE A 83 -6.94 0.64 0.30
C PHE A 83 -6.35 1.48 1.43
N SER A 84 -5.02 1.50 1.54
CA SER A 84 -4.29 2.22 2.60
C SER A 84 -4.47 3.74 2.49
N LEU A 85 -4.52 4.29 1.28
CA LEU A 85 -4.80 5.70 1.01
C LEU A 85 -6.23 6.08 1.40
N ARG A 86 -7.22 5.29 0.97
CA ARG A 86 -8.64 5.50 1.32
C ARG A 86 -8.85 5.38 2.82
N TYR A 87 -8.16 4.45 3.48
CA TYR A 87 -8.24 4.31 4.93
C TYR A 87 -7.58 5.48 5.66
N SER A 88 -6.44 5.96 5.16
CA SER A 88 -5.78 7.17 5.66
C SER A 88 -6.70 8.39 5.55
N LEU A 89 -7.43 8.53 4.44
CA LEU A 89 -8.40 9.60 4.23
C LEU A 89 -9.56 9.48 5.24
N LYS A 90 -10.12 8.28 5.43
CA LYS A 90 -11.19 8.03 6.41
C LYS A 90 -10.78 8.38 7.84
N LYS A 91 -9.52 8.11 8.21
CA LYS A 91 -8.95 8.45 9.52
C LYS A 91 -8.49 9.93 9.62
N LYS A 92 -8.72 10.74 8.58
CA LYS A 92 -8.30 12.15 8.47
C LYS A 92 -6.79 12.37 8.61
N TYR A 93 -5.98 11.38 8.22
CA TYR A 93 -4.51 11.49 8.26
C TYR A 93 -3.95 12.19 7.02
N ILE A 94 -4.68 12.15 5.91
CA ILE A 94 -4.38 12.82 4.64
C ILE A 94 -5.58 13.71 4.28
N THR A 95 -5.32 14.85 3.62
CA THR A 95 -6.37 15.72 3.10
C THR A 95 -6.93 15.18 1.79
N TRP A 96 -8.14 15.60 1.41
CA TRP A 96 -8.76 15.19 0.15
C TRP A 96 -7.85 15.49 -1.05
N ASP A 97 -7.33 16.72 -1.15
CA ASP A 97 -6.49 17.13 -2.29
C ASP A 97 -5.23 16.27 -2.44
N LYS A 98 -4.57 15.95 -1.31
CA LYS A 98 -3.37 15.10 -1.30
C LYS A 98 -3.72 13.66 -1.64
N PHE A 99 -4.85 13.16 -1.16
CA PHE A 99 -5.34 11.83 -1.50
C PHE A 99 -5.60 11.76 -3.00
N GLN A 100 -6.39 12.68 -3.54
CA GLN A 100 -6.76 12.74 -4.95
C GLN A 100 -5.52 12.84 -5.84
N PHE A 101 -4.59 13.74 -5.52
CA PHE A 101 -3.33 13.87 -6.24
C PHE A 101 -2.52 12.56 -6.33
N ILE A 102 -2.40 11.83 -5.22
CA ILE A 102 -1.66 10.56 -5.19
C ILE A 102 -2.43 9.49 -5.98
N THR A 103 -3.75 9.41 -5.82
CA THR A 103 -4.55 8.39 -6.51
C THR A 103 -4.62 8.63 -8.01
N ASP A 104 -4.76 9.88 -8.46
CA ASP A 104 -4.77 10.24 -9.88
C ASP A 104 -3.46 9.82 -10.54
N LYS A 105 -2.32 10.05 -9.87
CA LYS A 105 -1.02 9.58 -10.33
C LYS A 105 -0.88 8.06 -10.32
N LEU A 106 -1.45 7.36 -9.34
CA LEU A 106 -1.47 5.89 -9.35
C LEU A 106 -2.29 5.36 -10.55
N PHE A 107 -3.47 5.92 -10.79
CA PHE A 107 -4.33 5.51 -11.90
C PHE A 107 -3.76 5.89 -13.27
N SER A 108 -2.93 6.92 -13.38
CA SER A 108 -2.24 7.24 -14.65
C SER A 108 -1.25 6.16 -15.09
N ILE A 109 -0.77 5.30 -14.18
CA ILE A 109 0.02 4.11 -14.52
C ILE A 109 -0.88 2.94 -14.94
N GLY A 110 -2.09 2.89 -14.39
CA GLY A 110 -3.16 1.95 -14.76
C GLY A 110 -2.93 0.50 -14.30
N THR A 111 -4.03 -0.22 -14.18
CA THR A 111 -4.10 -1.67 -13.92
C THR A 111 -5.11 -2.31 -14.88
N HIS A 112 -5.01 -3.62 -15.12
CA HIS A 112 -5.94 -4.34 -16.00
C HIS A 112 -7.30 -4.61 -15.33
N MET A 113 -7.31 -4.76 -14.01
CA MET A 113 -8.50 -4.89 -13.18
C MET A 113 -8.81 -3.54 -12.52
N THR A 114 -10.08 -3.27 -12.25
CA THR A 114 -10.53 -2.12 -11.48
C THR A 114 -10.44 -2.37 -9.98
N TYR A 115 -10.41 -1.29 -9.19
CA TYR A 115 -10.40 -1.43 -7.74
C TYR A 115 -11.72 -2.00 -7.18
N GLN A 116 -12.84 -1.69 -7.83
CA GLN A 116 -14.15 -2.24 -7.45
C GLN A 116 -14.20 -3.76 -7.62
N GLU A 117 -13.66 -4.29 -8.72
CA GLU A 117 -13.55 -5.73 -8.94
C GLU A 117 -12.68 -6.40 -7.88
N ALA A 118 -11.53 -5.81 -7.53
CA ALA A 118 -10.64 -6.34 -6.50
C ALA A 118 -11.34 -6.41 -5.12
N LEU A 119 -12.27 -5.51 -4.82
CA LEU A 119 -13.02 -5.50 -3.55
C LEU A 119 -14.14 -6.55 -3.48
N ARG A 120 -14.50 -7.21 -4.60
CA ARG A 120 -15.52 -8.28 -4.61
C ARG A 120 -14.94 -9.56 -4.02
N MET A 121 -14.96 -9.67 -2.70
CA MET A 121 -14.43 -10.81 -1.94
C MET A 121 -15.31 -11.12 -0.73
N SER A 122 -15.28 -12.37 -0.27
CA SER A 122 -15.90 -12.78 0.99
C SER A 122 -15.10 -12.27 2.19
N MET A 123 -15.77 -11.63 3.16
CA MET A 123 -15.08 -11.17 4.38
C MET A 123 -14.65 -12.33 5.29
N ILE A 124 -15.22 -13.52 5.12
CA ILE A 124 -14.79 -14.73 5.83
C ILE A 124 -13.39 -15.12 5.32
N ASP A 125 -13.20 -15.17 4.01
CA ASP A 125 -11.92 -15.53 3.39
C ASP A 125 -10.85 -14.47 3.65
N VAL A 126 -11.24 -13.18 3.55
CA VAL A 126 -10.38 -12.05 3.93
C VAL A 126 -9.86 -12.22 5.36
N ARG A 127 -10.73 -12.56 6.33
CA ARG A 127 -10.32 -12.75 7.72
C ARG A 127 -9.32 -13.90 7.85
N GLN A 128 -9.54 -15.02 7.17
CA GLN A 128 -8.63 -16.17 7.22
C GLN A 128 -7.23 -15.78 6.71
N HIS A 129 -7.16 -15.07 5.58
CA HIS A 129 -5.87 -14.62 5.03
C HIS A 129 -5.17 -13.58 5.92
N LEU A 130 -5.91 -12.65 6.51
CA LEU A 130 -5.33 -11.67 7.45
C LEU A 130 -4.77 -12.33 8.72
N LEU A 131 -5.38 -13.43 9.19
CA LEU A 131 -4.90 -14.20 10.34
C LEU A 131 -3.65 -15.05 10.06
N GLN A 132 -3.37 -15.33 8.79
CA GLN A 132 -2.20 -16.10 8.36
C GLN A 132 -0.99 -15.20 8.06
N ASP A 133 -1.17 -13.87 8.01
CA ASP A 133 -0.08 -12.94 7.71
C ASP A 133 0.93 -12.88 8.86
N LYS A 134 2.19 -13.16 8.54
CA LYS A 134 3.33 -13.20 9.48
C LYS A 134 3.65 -11.84 10.13
N LYS A 135 3.00 -10.74 9.70
CA LYS A 135 3.13 -9.40 10.28
C LYS A 135 2.21 -9.15 11.46
N MET A 136 1.45 -10.16 11.89
CA MET A 136 0.65 -10.09 13.11
C MET A 136 1.52 -9.92 14.36
N THR A 137 1.12 -8.96 15.18
CA THR A 137 1.60 -8.72 16.54
C THR A 137 0.63 -9.35 17.54
N SER A 138 0.94 -9.27 18.84
CA SER A 138 0.03 -9.75 19.87
C SER A 138 -1.38 -9.14 19.74
N HIS A 139 -2.42 -9.89 20.12
CA HIS A 139 -3.82 -9.45 20.10
C HIS A 139 -4.42 -9.18 18.70
N ASN A 140 -4.07 -9.95 17.67
CA ASN A 140 -4.65 -9.83 16.32
C ASN A 140 -4.54 -8.42 15.72
N ARG A 141 -3.40 -7.77 15.97
CA ARG A 141 -3.07 -6.45 15.44
C ARG A 141 -1.99 -6.58 14.39
N VAL A 142 -2.07 -5.74 13.36
CA VAL A 142 -1.02 -5.59 12.35
C VAL A 142 -0.47 -4.18 12.38
N ASP A 143 0.82 -4.06 12.16
CA ASP A 143 1.46 -2.76 11.96
C ASP A 143 1.05 -2.23 10.57
N PHE A 144 0.04 -1.37 10.56
CA PHE A 144 -0.53 -0.82 9.33
C PHE A 144 0.16 0.47 8.93
N ILE A 145 0.41 0.64 7.63
CA ILE A 145 1.09 1.81 7.09
C ILE A 145 0.06 2.81 6.58
N PHE A 146 -0.01 3.96 7.22
CA PHE A 146 -0.84 5.09 6.81
C PHE A 146 -0.01 6.14 6.06
N VAL A 147 -0.69 6.99 5.30
CA VAL A 147 -0.10 8.07 4.51
C VAL A 147 -0.61 9.42 5.03
N ARG A 148 0.28 10.38 5.25
CA ARG A 148 -0.08 11.78 5.55
C ARG A 148 0.03 12.68 4.34
N SER A 149 1.05 12.43 3.52
CA SER A 149 1.31 13.07 2.24
C SER A 149 2.34 12.24 1.49
N LEU A 150 2.62 12.61 0.24
CA LEU A 150 3.76 12.07 -0.49
C LEU A 150 5.06 12.26 0.33
N GLY A 151 5.89 11.21 0.39
CA GLY A 151 7.12 11.18 1.19
C GLY A 151 6.91 11.08 2.71
N LYS A 152 5.66 10.98 3.19
CA LYS A 152 5.34 10.95 4.63
C LYS A 152 4.34 9.84 4.94
N THR A 153 4.87 8.65 5.20
CA THR A 153 4.13 7.49 5.71
C THR A 153 4.48 7.22 7.18
N PHE A 154 3.58 6.53 7.88
CA PHE A 154 3.82 6.19 9.29
C PHE A 154 3.10 4.89 9.67
N LEU A 155 3.62 4.23 10.70
CA LEU A 155 3.08 2.98 11.23
C LEU A 155 2.09 3.27 12.36
N LYS A 156 0.99 2.55 12.38
CA LYS A 156 0.08 2.50 13.53
C LYS A 156 -0.57 1.12 13.61
N PRO A 157 -0.63 0.50 14.80
CA PRO A 157 -1.32 -0.77 14.98
C PRO A 157 -2.81 -0.64 14.66
N VAL A 158 -3.35 -1.60 13.93
CA VAL A 158 -4.78 -1.71 13.57
C VAL A 158 -5.22 -3.15 13.82
N THR A 159 -6.44 -3.36 14.33
CA THR A 159 -6.97 -4.72 14.49
C THR A 159 -7.45 -5.29 13.16
N ILE A 160 -7.49 -6.62 13.05
CA ILE A 160 -8.08 -7.29 11.87
C ILE A 160 -9.54 -6.83 11.65
N ASP A 161 -10.32 -6.66 12.73
CA ASP A 161 -11.71 -6.20 12.63
C ASP A 161 -11.83 -4.78 12.09
N GLU A 162 -10.90 -3.88 12.44
CA GLU A 162 -10.85 -2.54 11.85
C GLU A 162 -10.58 -2.60 10.33
N ILE A 163 -9.70 -3.51 9.88
CA ILE A 163 -9.40 -3.70 8.44
C ILE A 163 -10.63 -4.26 7.71
N ILE A 164 -11.28 -5.28 8.27
CA ILE A 164 -12.50 -5.88 7.67
C ILE A 164 -13.62 -4.85 7.58
N LYS A 165 -13.83 -4.07 8.66
CA LYS A 165 -14.85 -3.00 8.66
C LYS A 165 -14.56 -1.95 7.60
N GLU A 166 -13.29 -1.61 7.40
CA GLU A 166 -12.88 -0.66 6.37
C GLU A 166 -13.03 -1.24 4.95
N LEU A 167 -12.67 -2.51 4.72
CA LEU A 167 -12.92 -3.19 3.44
C LEU A 167 -14.40 -3.19 3.09
N LEU A 168 -15.27 -3.54 4.04
CA LEU A 168 -16.72 -3.49 3.88
C LEU A 168 -17.24 -2.08 3.57
N ARG A 169 -16.66 -1.05 4.19
CA ARG A 169 -17.01 0.34 3.90
C ARG A 169 -16.66 0.69 2.46
N GLN A 170 -15.42 0.40 2.05
CA GLN A 170 -14.95 0.72 0.70
C GLN A 170 -15.69 -0.07 -0.39
N GLN A 171 -16.07 -1.32 -0.12
CA GLN A 171 -16.88 -2.15 -1.02
C GLN A 171 -18.30 -1.60 -1.23
N ARG A 172 -18.88 -0.90 -0.24
CA ARG A 172 -20.22 -0.29 -0.37
C ARG A 172 -20.22 1.08 -1.04
N GLU A 173 -19.08 1.75 -1.07
CA GLU A 173 -18.94 3.11 -1.64
C GLU A 173 -18.57 3.12 -3.13
N LEU A 174 -18.28 1.94 -3.70
CA LEU A 174 -17.83 1.77 -5.09
C LEU A 174 -18.74 0.81 -5.84
#